data_AF-A0A961RR47-F1
#
_entry.id   AF-A0A961RR47-F1
#
_cell.length_a   1.000
_cell.length_b   1.000
_cell.length_c   1.000
_cell.angle_alpha   90.00
_cell.angle_beta   90.00
_cell.angle_gamma   90.00
#
_symmetry.space_group_name_H-M   'P 1'
#
loop_
_entity.id
_entity.type
_entity.pdbx_description
1 polymer ?
#
loop_
_entity_poly.entity_id
_entity_poly.type
_entity_poly.pdbx_seq_one_letter_code
_entity_poly.pdbx_strand_id
1 'polypeptide(L)'
;LSLALALEPWNLAAIRLAAPEILYAGVFAGGIAFTIQAVAQRHTTAPQAAIFLSSEAVFAALFGALFLGERLGLQGYAGCALMLTAMLAVEIVPALKRRRPA
;
A
#
# COMPACT_ATOMS: atom_id res chain seq x y z
N LEU A 1 -17.49 -9.79 0.58
CA LEU A 1 -18.35 -8.86 1.34
C LEU A 1 -19.56 -9.57 1.94
N SER A 2 -20.41 -10.22 1.14
CA SER A 2 -21.57 -11.00 1.64
C SER A 2 -21.22 -12.12 2.63
N LEU A 3 -20.12 -12.85 2.40
CA LEU A 3 -19.63 -13.91 3.30
C LEU A 3 -19.08 -13.39 4.63
N ALA A 4 -18.46 -12.20 4.65
CA ALA A 4 -17.95 -11.58 5.86
C ALA A 4 -19.09 -11.13 6.79
N LEU A 5 -20.15 -10.53 6.22
CA LEU A 5 -21.36 -10.13 6.95
C LEU A 5 -22.05 -11.29 7.69
N ALA A 6 -21.96 -12.52 7.17
CA ALA A 6 -22.62 -13.69 7.72
C ALA A 6 -21.80 -14.46 8.78
N LEU A 7 -20.48 -14.33 8.78
CA LEU A 7 -19.57 -15.15 9.60
C LEU A 7 -18.82 -14.33 10.67
N GLU A 8 -18.77 -13.01 10.54
CA GLU A 8 -17.98 -12.16 11.43
C GLU A 8 -18.82 -11.76 12.66
N PRO A 9 -18.42 -12.12 13.90
CA PRO A 9 -19.14 -11.72 15.09
C PRO A 9 -18.99 -10.21 15.28
N TRP A 10 -20.12 -9.50 15.20
CA TRP A 10 -20.19 -8.04 15.32
C TRP A 10 -19.94 -7.59 16.75
N ASN A 11 -18.68 -7.36 17.10
CA ASN A 11 -18.30 -6.86 18.42
C ASN A 11 -18.17 -5.33 18.40
N LEU A 12 -19.26 -4.63 18.73
CA LEU A 12 -19.25 -3.17 18.83
C LEU A 12 -18.27 -2.65 19.90
N ALA A 13 -17.97 -3.43 20.94
CA ALA A 13 -17.00 -3.02 21.95
C ALA A 13 -15.58 -3.01 21.38
N ALA A 14 -15.22 -4.01 20.56
CA ALA A 14 -13.93 -4.03 19.87
C ALA A 14 -13.77 -2.85 18.90
N ILE A 15 -14.83 -2.49 18.17
CA ILE A 15 -14.83 -1.33 17.27
C ILE A 15 -14.62 -0.03 18.05
N ARG A 16 -15.26 0.14 19.21
CA ARG A 16 -15.08 1.33 20.05
C ARG A 16 -13.66 1.44 20.60
N LEU A 17 -13.04 0.30 20.95
CA LEU A 17 -11.66 0.28 21.43
C LEU A 17 -10.65 0.58 20.32
N ALA A 18 -10.91 0.11 19.09
CA ALA A 18 -10.07 0.36 17.91
C ALA A 18 -10.42 1.68 17.18
N ALA A 19 -11.42 2.42 17.66
CA ALA A 19 -11.90 3.65 17.04
C ALA A 19 -10.79 4.70 16.85
N PRO A 20 -9.88 4.97 17.80
CA PRO A 20 -8.84 5.98 17.60
C PRO A 20 -7.83 5.56 16.53
N GLU A 21 -7.47 4.28 16.44
CA GLU A 21 -6.57 3.75 15.40
C GLU A 21 -7.24 3.82 14.02
N ILE A 22 -8.53 3.47 13.92
CA ILE A 22 -9.30 3.57 12.67
C ILE A 22 -9.42 5.03 12.22
N LEU A 23 -9.70 5.96 13.14
CA LEU A 23 -9.78 7.38 12.83
C LEU A 23 -8.42 7.92 12.39
N TYR A 24 -7.35 7.53 13.06
CA TYR A 24 -6.00 7.92 12.68
C TYR A 24 -5.65 7.41 11.27
N ALA A 25 -5.84 6.12 11.00
CA ALA A 25 -5.58 5.54 9.69
C ALA A 25 -6.44 6.17 8.58
N GLY A 26 -7.73 6.37 8.84
CA GLY A 26 -8.66 6.95 7.87
C GLY A 26 -8.36 8.41 7.56
N VAL A 27 -8.14 9.25 8.57
CA VAL A 27 -7.93 10.69 8.38
C VAL A 27 -6.51 10.98 7.89
N PHE A 28 -5.48 10.44 8.54
CA PHE A 28 -4.10 10.77 8.22
C PHE A 28 -3.59 10.02 6.99
N ALA A 29 -3.70 8.68 6.96
CA ALA A 29 -3.22 7.91 5.81
C ALA A 29 -4.20 8.00 4.63
N GLY A 30 -5.49 7.75 4.87
CA GLY A 30 -6.51 7.75 3.82
C GLY A 30 -6.85 9.15 3.28
N GLY A 31 -7.03 10.13 4.15
CA GLY A 31 -7.43 11.48 3.77
C GLY A 31 -6.25 12.35 3.38
N ILE A 32 -5.44 12.73 4.37
CA ILE A 32 -4.40 13.74 4.22
C ILE A 32 -3.27 13.24 3.31
N ALA A 33 -2.69 12.08 3.61
CA ALA A 33 -1.53 11.58 2.87
C ALA A 33 -1.86 11.30 1.40
N PHE A 34 -2.96 10.58 1.10
CA PHE A 34 -3.35 10.36 -0.30
C PHE A 34 -3.74 11.64 -1.03
N THR A 35 -4.33 12.63 -0.36
CA THR A 35 -4.60 13.93 -1.01
C THR A 35 -3.31 14.63 -1.37
N ILE A 36 -2.33 14.68 -0.46
CA ILE A 36 -1.01 15.25 -0.72
C ILE A 36 -0.32 14.49 -1.84
N GLN A 37 -0.38 13.16 -1.84
CA GLN A 37 0.21 12.31 -2.87
C GLN A 37 -0.40 12.57 -4.24
N ALA A 38 -1.73 12.66 -4.34
CA ALA A 38 -2.43 12.99 -5.58
C ALA A 38 -2.05 14.40 -6.08
N VAL A 39 -1.97 15.38 -5.19
CA VAL A 39 -1.54 16.75 -5.55
C VAL A 39 -0.07 16.76 -6.00
N ALA A 40 0.83 16.08 -5.29
CA ALA A 40 2.25 16.01 -5.61
C ALA A 40 2.52 15.32 -6.96
N GLN A 41 1.76 14.26 -7.27
CA GLN A 41 1.82 13.58 -8.56
C GLN A 41 1.45 14.51 -9.73
N ARG A 42 0.56 15.49 -9.53
CA ARG A 42 0.22 16.49 -10.58
C ARG A 42 1.35 17.46 -10.87
N HIS A 43 2.28 17.65 -9.94
CA HIS A 43 3.42 18.55 -10.10
C HIS A 43 4.71 17.82 -10.50
N THR A 44 4.64 16.50 -10.72
CA THR A 44 5.78 15.63 -10.96
C THR A 44 5.60 14.86 -12.28
N THR A 45 6.70 14.52 -12.97
CA THR A 45 6.62 13.70 -14.18
C THR A 45 6.31 12.23 -13.85
N ALA A 46 5.65 11.50 -14.75
CA ALA A 46 5.28 10.10 -14.51
C ALA A 46 6.44 9.19 -14.07
N PRO A 47 7.67 9.30 -14.64
CA PRO A 47 8.81 8.49 -14.17
C PRO A 47 9.24 8.84 -12.74
N GLN A 48 9.27 10.14 -12.39
CA GLN A 48 9.64 10.58 -11.06
C GLN A 48 8.59 10.15 -10.02
N ALA A 49 7.30 10.27 -10.33
CA ALA A 49 6.22 9.82 -9.47
C ALA A 49 6.29 8.31 -9.20
N ALA A 50 6.65 7.51 -10.21
CA ALA A 50 6.79 6.07 -10.06
C ALA A 50 7.96 5.68 -9.14
N ILE A 51 9.08 6.41 -9.20
CA ILE A 51 10.21 6.24 -8.27
C ILE A 51 9.80 6.56 -6.82
N PHE A 52 9.00 7.62 -6.60
CA PHE A 52 8.50 7.93 -5.26
C PHE A 52 7.56 6.85 -4.73
N LEU A 53 6.64 6.35 -5.57
CA LEU A 53 5.67 5.31 -5.20
C LEU A 53 6.34 3.96 -4.92
N SER A 54 7.41 3.61 -5.66
CA SER A 54 8.19 2.40 -5.37
C SER A 54 9.02 2.53 -4.09
N SER A 55 9.52 3.73 -3.79
CA SER A 55 10.23 4.01 -2.53
C SER A 55 9.31 3.93 -1.31
N GLU A 56 8.03 4.32 -1.45
CA GLU A 56 7.03 4.25 -0.39
C GLU A 56 6.92 2.83 0.21
N ALA A 57 6.90 1.79 -0.64
CA ALA A 57 6.83 0.40 -0.20
C ALA A 57 8.03 -0.03 0.67
N VAL A 58 9.23 0.49 0.39
CA VAL A 58 10.44 0.21 1.19
C VAL A 58 10.33 0.86 2.56
N PHE A 59 9.86 2.10 2.64
CA PHE A 59 9.62 2.78 3.92
C PHE A 59 8.49 2.11 4.71
N ALA A 60 7.41 1.70 4.06
CA ALA A 60 6.31 0.97 4.68
C ALA A 60 6.80 -0.35 5.29
N ALA A 61 7.61 -1.13 4.57
CA ALA A 61 8.21 -2.36 5.08
C ALA A 61 9.18 -2.10 6.24
N LEU A 62 10.00 -1.05 6.16
CA LEU A 62 10.94 -0.65 7.21
C LEU A 62 10.20 -0.25 8.50
N PHE A 63 9.20 0.63 8.39
CA PHE A 63 8.42 1.07 9.54
C PHE A 63 7.53 -0.05 10.09
N GLY A 64 6.99 -0.95 9.24
CA GLY A 64 6.29 -2.16 9.70
C GLY A 64 7.21 -3.08 10.51
N ALA A 65 8.44 -3.30 10.05
CA ALA A 65 9.42 -4.10 10.80
C ALA A 65 9.85 -3.42 12.12
N LEU A 66 10.05 -2.09 12.11
CA LEU A 66 10.58 -1.36 13.27
C LEU A 66 9.52 -1.03 14.33
N PHE A 67 8.35 -0.54 13.93
CA PHE A 67 7.28 -0.11 14.85
C PHE A 67 6.33 -1.23 15.21
N LEU A 68 6.00 -2.12 14.26
CA LEU A 68 5.06 -3.21 14.48
C LEU A 68 5.76 -4.49 14.96
N GLY A 69 7.09 -4.56 14.83
CA GLY A 69 7.89 -5.72 15.22
C GLY A 69 7.60 -6.96 14.36
N GLU A 70 6.98 -6.78 13.18
CA GLU A 70 6.59 -7.89 12.32
C GLU A 70 7.84 -8.63 11.81
N ARG A 71 8.04 -9.84 12.33
CA ARG A 71 8.97 -10.81 11.74
C ARG A 71 8.20 -11.55 10.66
N LEU A 72 8.48 -11.25 9.40
CA LEU A 72 7.84 -11.94 8.28
C LEU A 72 8.18 -13.43 8.34
N GLY A 73 7.17 -14.27 8.54
CA GLY A 73 7.30 -15.71 8.33
C GLY A 73 7.44 -16.05 6.83
N LEU A 74 7.63 -17.32 6.50
CA LEU A 74 7.79 -17.79 5.10
C LEU A 74 6.65 -17.30 4.18
N GLN A 75 5.42 -17.25 4.68
CA GLN A 75 4.24 -16.76 3.95
C GLN A 75 4.31 -15.26 3.66
N GLY A 76 4.85 -14.46 4.60
CA GLY A 76 5.07 -13.03 4.41
C GLY A 76 6.10 -12.76 3.31
N TYR A 77 7.19 -13.53 3.27
CA TYR A 77 8.18 -13.44 2.19
C TYR A 77 7.59 -13.80 0.83
N ALA A 78 6.77 -14.85 0.75
CA ALA A 78 6.08 -15.21 -0.49
C ALA A 78 5.13 -14.11 -0.97
N GLY A 79 4.36 -13.49 -0.06
CA GLY A 79 3.49 -12.35 -0.38
C GLY A 79 4.28 -11.12 -0.84
N CYS A 80 5.39 -10.81 -0.17
CA CYS A 80 6.29 -9.72 -0.55
C CYS A 80 6.90 -9.93 -1.95
N ALA A 81 7.37 -11.15 -2.24
CA ALA A 81 7.91 -11.51 -3.56
C ALA A 81 6.85 -11.37 -4.67
N LEU A 82 5.60 -11.76 -4.39
CA LEU A 82 4.49 -11.63 -5.33
C LEU A 82 4.14 -10.16 -5.61
N MET A 83 4.06 -9.32 -4.57
CA MET A 83 3.83 -7.88 -4.71
C MET A 83 4.95 -7.21 -5.53
N LEU A 84 6.22 -7.50 -5.22
CA LEU A 84 7.37 -6.98 -5.98
C LEU A 84 7.31 -7.39 -7.45
N THR A 85 7.01 -8.67 -7.72
CA THR A 85 6.91 -9.18 -9.09
C THR A 85 5.80 -8.48 -9.87
N ALA A 86 4.62 -8.28 -9.26
CA ALA A 86 3.51 -7.57 -9.88
C ALA A 86 3.84 -6.09 -10.14
N MET A 87 4.48 -5.42 -9.18
CA MET A 87 4.88 -4.01 -9.30
C MET A 87 5.90 -3.81 -10.42
N LEU A 88 6.92 -4.68 -10.49
CA LEU A 88 7.91 -4.69 -11.58
C LEU A 88 7.25 -4.97 -12.94
N ALA A 89 6.30 -5.90 -13.02
CA ALA A 89 5.56 -6.15 -14.25
C ALA A 89 4.79 -4.91 -14.73
N VAL A 90 4.16 -4.16 -13.81
CA VAL A 90 3.42 -2.93 -14.13
C VAL A 90 4.33 -1.81 -14.64
N GLU A 91 5.56 -1.67 -14.13
CA GLU A 91 6.50 -0.68 -14.65
C GLU A 91 7.19 -1.10 -15.95
N ILE A 92 7.58 -2.37 -16.06
CA ILE A 92 8.38 -2.88 -17.18
C ILE A 92 7.51 -3.06 -18.44
N VAL A 93 6.26 -3.52 -18.31
CA VAL A 93 5.39 -3.78 -19.47
C VAL A 93 5.14 -2.52 -20.32
N PRO A 94 4.76 -1.36 -19.75
CA PRO A 94 4.64 -0.11 -20.49
C PRO A 94 5.98 0.39 -21.03
N ALA A 95 7.08 0.26 -20.26
CA ALA A 95 8.41 0.69 -20.68
C ALA A 95 8.91 -0.10 -21.91
N LEU A 96 8.67 -1.41 -21.95
CA LEU A 96 8.96 -2.25 -23.12
C LEU A 96 8.04 -1.91 -24.30
N LYS A 97 6.75 -1.66 -24.05
CA LYS A 97 5.78 -1.33 -25.10
C LYS A 97 6.07 0.02 -25.76
N ARG A 98 6.61 0.98 -25.01
CA ARG A 98 7.03 2.30 -25.51
C ARG A 98 8.36 2.26 -26.27
N ARG A 99 9.18 1.22 -26.05
CA ARG A 99 10.44 0.99 -26.78
C ARG A 99 10.27 0.23 -28.10
N ARG A 100 9.07 -0.16 -28.50
CA ARG A 100 8.84 -0.77 -29.83
C ARG A 100 8.74 0.37 -30.85
N PRO A 101 9.78 0.67 -31.63
CA PRO A 101 9.62 1.56 -32.78
C PRO A 101 8.80 0.76 -33.81
N ALA A 102 7.86 1.43 -34.47
CA ALA A 102 7.37 0.95 -35.76
C ALA A 102 8.51 1.02 -36.79
#